data_AF-A0A7S1BIZ7-F1
#
_entry.id   AF-A0A7S1BIZ7-F1
#
_cell.length_a   1.000
_cell.length_b   1.000
_cell.length_c   1.000
_cell.angle_alpha   90.00
_cell.angle_beta   90.00
_cell.angle_gamma   90.00
#
_symmetry.space_group_name_H-M   'P 1'
#
loop_
_entity.id
_entity.type
_entity.pdbx_description
1 polymer ?
#
loop_
_entity_poly.entity_id
_entity_poly.type
_entity_poly.pdbx_seq_one_letter_code
_entity_poly.pdbx_strand_id
1 'polypeptide(L)'
;AVAAPLRPAVHPARWFELRRALRTGPLSSQRLPGMAVLRLLLEQCDGQERDGQGALPWNGCIGGYSAYDHVVCVGINSAFYIRLWTQRLAEGLADLDATLGPFLVPIAQNYRGVDKIFFLHLVTGDVYYLNPSDRTSSFARAHPPVTVPFSGLVLWLETLAARVRDGTYKSSEIIPGHPATRGLCLFPQKPLGQTPGVRSGSACTVEVTKGVEVLASCQFVPEQGRWMYSIRLRLLQEGEPGALTVADRGFETCQLLDRHWHIVPPDGGAGEHVRGRGVVGQFPVLRNGGHRTDMQNGHDFPDSLVEGEWATGAFVYQSCSGPAGQGERYGGEFGGELTFIPGTLMNPTGEPFDVKVAPFTLSVPDFMF
;
A
#
# COMPACT_ATOMS: atom_id res chain seq x y z
N ALA A 1 -27.23 3.76 22.51
CA ALA A 1 -26.24 4.61 23.20
C ALA A 1 -25.11 4.87 22.23
N VAL A 2 -24.93 6.13 21.84
CA VAL A 2 -24.09 6.58 20.73
C VAL A 2 -22.62 6.36 21.07
N ALA A 3 -21.94 5.46 20.34
CA ALA A 3 -20.49 5.33 20.41
C ALA A 3 -19.88 6.53 19.70
N ALA A 4 -19.21 7.39 20.47
CA ALA A 4 -18.43 8.50 19.92
C ALA A 4 -17.34 7.96 18.98
N PRO A 5 -17.05 8.65 17.86
CA PRO A 5 -15.94 8.26 17.00
C PRO A 5 -14.63 8.49 17.76
N LEU A 6 -13.88 7.40 18.01
CA LEU A 6 -12.50 7.46 18.45
C LEU A 6 -11.69 8.21 17.38
N ARG A 7 -11.37 9.48 17.66
CA ARG A 7 -10.42 10.26 16.86
C ARG A 7 -9.03 9.66 17.08
N PRO A 8 -8.26 9.29 16.05
CA PRO A 8 -6.83 9.11 16.21
C PRO A 8 -6.22 10.52 16.25
N ALA A 9 -6.18 11.13 17.43
CA ALA A 9 -5.49 12.39 17.63
C ALA A 9 -4.09 12.12 18.16
N VAL A 10 -3.21 11.57 17.32
CA VAL A 10 -1.78 11.87 17.51
C VAL A 10 -1.62 13.32 17.10
N HIS A 11 -1.68 14.21 18.09
CA HIS A 11 -1.67 15.66 17.88
C HIS A 11 -0.34 16.05 17.21
N PRO A 12 -0.34 16.74 16.05
CA PRO A 12 0.88 17.18 15.37
C PRO A 12 1.85 17.94 16.29
N ALA A 13 1.31 18.63 17.30
CA ALA A 13 2.06 19.36 18.32
C ALA A 13 3.04 18.48 19.12
N ARG A 14 2.70 17.22 19.43
CA ARG A 14 3.57 16.31 20.19
C ARG A 14 4.75 15.82 19.34
N TRP A 15 4.57 15.70 18.03
CA TRP A 15 5.68 15.43 17.10
C TRP A 15 6.64 16.61 16.97
N PHE A 16 6.12 17.85 17.02
CA PHE A 16 6.98 19.03 17.09
C PHE A 16 7.81 19.10 18.38
N GLU A 17 7.26 18.66 19.51
CA GLU A 17 8.00 18.57 20.79
C GLU A 17 9.12 17.51 20.73
N LEU A 18 8.87 16.34 20.13
CA LEU A 18 9.88 15.32 19.85
C LEU A 18 11.04 15.90 19.01
N ARG A 19 10.70 16.59 17.92
CA ARG A 19 11.67 17.23 17.02
C ARG A 19 12.49 18.30 17.74
N ARG A 20 11.87 19.03 18.69
CA ARG A 20 12.55 20.03 19.53
C ARG A 20 13.50 19.36 20.51
N ALA A 21 13.05 18.35 21.25
CA ALA A 21 13.84 17.62 22.22
C ALA A 21 15.10 16.97 21.59
N LEU A 22 14.97 16.40 20.38
CA LEU A 22 16.09 15.83 19.63
C LEU A 22 17.08 16.88 19.12
N ARG A 23 16.64 18.13 18.92
CA ARG A 23 17.50 19.24 18.47
C ARG A 23 18.19 19.97 19.62
N THR A 24 17.62 19.95 20.83
CA THR A 24 18.06 20.84 21.94
C THR A 24 18.49 20.10 23.21
N GLY A 25 18.30 18.79 23.33
CA GLY A 25 18.60 18.04 24.55
C GLY A 25 20.03 17.51 24.60
N PRO A 26 20.77 17.64 25.74
CA PRO A 26 22.01 16.91 25.92
C PRO A 26 21.67 15.42 26.07
N LEU A 27 22.12 14.61 25.11
CA LEU A 27 22.11 13.15 25.23
C LEU A 27 23.03 12.78 26.40
N SER A 28 22.46 12.39 27.54
CA SER A 28 23.28 12.04 28.71
C SER A 28 24.20 10.86 28.38
N SER A 29 25.46 10.97 28.79
CA SER A 29 26.59 10.12 28.41
C SER A 29 26.55 8.66 28.93
N GLN A 30 25.38 8.15 29.32
CA GLN A 30 25.22 6.81 29.90
C GLN A 30 24.10 5.97 29.27
N ARG A 31 23.37 6.47 28.27
CA ARG A 31 22.34 5.68 27.55
C ARG A 31 22.46 5.87 26.04
N LEU A 32 22.30 4.77 25.29
CA LEU A 32 22.25 4.82 23.82
C LEU A 32 21.18 5.84 23.38
N PRO A 33 21.50 6.83 22.54
CA PRO A 33 20.55 7.87 22.16
C PRO A 33 19.25 7.35 21.53
N GLY A 34 19.30 6.21 20.81
CA GLY A 34 18.11 5.55 20.27
C GLY A 34 17.11 5.11 21.34
N MET A 35 17.55 4.84 22.57
CA MET A 35 16.66 4.52 23.69
C MET A 35 15.78 5.69 24.10
N ALA A 36 16.26 6.93 23.94
CA ALA A 36 15.44 8.12 24.23
C ALA A 36 14.31 8.25 23.20
N VAL A 37 14.60 8.02 21.92
CA VAL A 37 13.59 8.05 20.85
C VAL A 37 12.58 6.93 21.01
N LEU A 38 13.04 5.71 21.31
CA LEU A 38 12.18 4.56 21.56
C LEU A 38 11.24 4.80 22.75
N ARG A 39 11.76 5.38 23.84
CA ARG A 39 10.94 5.72 25.00
C ARG A 39 9.83 6.70 24.63
N LEU A 40 10.14 7.74 23.85
CA LEU A 40 9.14 8.72 23.40
C LEU A 40 8.09 8.08 22.49
N LEU A 41 8.50 7.16 21.60
CA LEU A 41 7.57 6.37 20.78
C LEU A 41 6.60 5.57 21.67
N LEU A 42 7.13 4.87 22.68
CA LEU A 42 6.33 4.07 23.61
C LEU A 42 5.40 4.95 24.46
N GLU A 43 5.85 6.10 24.95
CA GLU A 43 5.01 7.04 25.70
C GLU A 43 3.79 7.53 24.89
N GLN A 44 3.85 7.52 23.55
CA GLN A 44 2.74 7.90 22.68
C GLN A 44 1.94 6.71 22.13
N CYS A 45 2.57 5.55 21.91
CA CYS A 45 2.04 4.48 21.07
C CYS A 45 2.33 3.07 21.60
N ASP A 46 2.57 2.89 22.90
CA ASP A 46 2.80 1.57 23.52
C ASP A 46 1.69 0.57 23.15
N GLY A 47 1.98 -0.29 22.18
CA GLY A 47 1.09 -1.36 21.74
C GLY A 47 -0.10 -0.95 20.88
N GLN A 48 -0.31 0.33 20.56
CA GLN A 48 -1.43 0.78 19.69
C GLN A 48 -2.82 0.19 20.03
N GLU A 49 -3.16 0.04 21.32
CA GLU A 49 -4.39 -0.65 21.77
C GLU A 49 -4.59 -2.05 21.16
N ARG A 50 -3.51 -2.78 20.83
CA ARG A 50 -3.55 -4.12 20.19
C ARG A 50 -3.98 -5.24 21.13
N ASP A 51 -3.87 -5.04 22.44
CA ASP A 51 -4.03 -6.10 23.44
C ASP A 51 -5.37 -6.03 24.22
N GLY A 52 -6.39 -5.34 23.67
CA GLY A 52 -7.72 -5.24 24.26
C GLY A 52 -8.75 -6.22 23.67
N GLN A 53 -9.76 -6.62 24.46
CA GLN A 53 -10.95 -7.29 23.91
C GLN A 53 -11.60 -6.38 22.85
N GLY A 54 -11.63 -6.84 21.60
CA GLY A 54 -12.13 -6.05 20.46
C GLY A 54 -11.04 -5.34 19.62
N ALA A 55 -9.76 -5.56 19.90
CA ALA A 55 -8.68 -5.06 19.05
C ALA A 55 -8.81 -5.63 17.63
N LEU A 56 -9.07 -4.73 16.67
CA LEU A 56 -9.17 -5.12 15.26
C LEU A 56 -7.75 -5.25 14.69
N PRO A 57 -7.43 -6.34 13.97
CA PRO A 57 -6.11 -6.55 13.33
C PRO A 57 -5.69 -5.44 12.35
N TRP A 58 -6.63 -4.56 12.01
CA TRP A 58 -6.54 -3.57 10.94
C TRP A 58 -6.21 -2.15 11.43
N ASN A 59 -6.05 -1.96 12.74
CA ASN A 59 -5.71 -0.69 13.36
C ASN A 59 -4.20 -0.37 13.31
N GLY A 60 -3.41 -1.12 12.54
CA GLY A 60 -1.98 -0.88 12.38
C GLY A 60 -1.70 0.52 11.84
N CYS A 61 -1.07 1.38 12.65
CA CYS A 61 -0.89 2.79 12.27
C CYS A 61 0.16 3.01 11.18
N ILE A 62 0.99 2.00 10.88
CA ILE A 62 2.00 2.07 9.82
C ILE A 62 1.36 1.73 8.47
N GLY A 63 0.31 0.92 8.47
CA GLY A 63 -0.53 0.64 7.32
C GLY A 63 -0.34 -0.75 6.74
N GLY A 64 -1.03 -1.02 5.63
CA GLY A 64 -1.10 -2.34 5.05
C GLY A 64 -1.52 -2.39 3.59
N TYR A 65 -1.42 -3.60 3.05
CA TYR A 65 -1.82 -3.98 1.70
C TYR A 65 -2.21 -5.45 1.70
N SER A 66 -2.94 -5.87 0.68
CA SER A 66 -3.22 -7.28 0.44
C SER A 66 -3.19 -7.62 -1.04
N ALA A 67 -3.00 -8.89 -1.35
CA ALA A 67 -3.35 -9.49 -2.62
C ALA A 67 -3.43 -11.00 -2.41
N TYR A 68 -4.51 -11.62 -2.89
CA TYR A 68 -4.78 -13.05 -2.67
C TYR A 68 -4.78 -13.41 -1.18
N ASP A 69 -4.00 -14.39 -0.77
CA ASP A 69 -3.85 -14.87 0.60
C ASP A 69 -2.84 -14.05 1.43
N HIS A 70 -2.07 -13.17 0.78
CA HIS A 70 -1.08 -12.35 1.46
C HIS A 70 -1.68 -11.05 1.95
N VAL A 71 -1.54 -10.80 3.25
CA VAL A 71 -2.10 -9.65 3.93
C VAL A 71 -1.10 -9.10 4.94
N VAL A 72 -0.79 -7.82 4.80
CA VAL A 72 0.08 -7.07 5.70
C VAL A 72 -0.73 -5.96 6.35
N CYS A 73 -0.63 -5.85 7.67
CA CYS A 73 -1.06 -4.68 8.43
C CYS A 73 -0.07 -4.44 9.57
N VAL A 74 0.76 -3.41 9.40
CA VAL A 74 1.87 -3.09 10.30
C VAL A 74 1.44 -2.07 11.33
N GLY A 75 1.90 -2.28 12.55
CA GLY A 75 1.75 -1.34 13.64
C GLY A 75 2.87 -1.50 14.66
N ILE A 76 2.95 -0.51 15.53
CA ILE A 76 3.99 -0.37 16.55
C ILE A 76 3.79 -1.43 17.65
N ASN A 77 4.88 -2.06 18.04
CA ASN A 77 4.91 -3.04 19.11
C ASN A 77 4.81 -2.36 20.49
N SER A 78 4.20 -3.06 21.44
CA SER A 78 4.24 -2.64 22.85
C SER A 78 5.64 -2.81 23.42
N ALA A 79 5.93 -2.14 24.54
CA ALA A 79 7.16 -2.33 25.31
C ALA A 79 7.36 -3.80 25.68
N PHE A 80 6.26 -4.51 25.98
CA PHE A 80 6.27 -5.95 26.22
C PHE A 80 6.74 -6.72 24.97
N TYR A 81 6.13 -6.48 23.80
CA TYR A 81 6.52 -7.17 22.57
C TYR A 81 7.91 -6.79 22.06
N ILE A 82 8.33 -5.52 22.17
CA ILE A 82 9.70 -5.09 21.86
C ILE A 82 10.68 -5.89 22.70
N ARG A 83 10.48 -5.97 24.02
CA ARG A 83 11.36 -6.75 24.90
C ARG A 83 11.37 -8.23 24.53
N LEU A 84 10.18 -8.84 24.38
CA LEU A 84 10.02 -10.25 24.07
C LEU A 84 10.73 -10.63 22.76
N TRP A 85 10.48 -9.87 21.69
CA TRP A 85 11.05 -10.15 20.39
C TRP A 85 12.53 -9.78 20.29
N THR A 86 12.99 -8.73 20.98
CA THR A 86 14.43 -8.44 21.08
C THR A 86 15.18 -9.66 21.65
N GLN A 87 14.66 -10.26 22.74
CA GLN A 87 15.28 -11.43 23.34
C GLN A 87 15.24 -12.66 22.43
N ARG A 88 14.12 -12.89 21.73
CA ARG A 88 13.96 -14.05 20.85
C ARG A 88 14.78 -13.96 19.57
N LEU A 89 15.00 -12.75 19.05
CA LEU A 89 15.66 -12.54 17.77
C LEU A 89 17.17 -12.27 17.91
N ALA A 90 17.66 -11.93 19.11
CA ALA A 90 19.04 -11.44 19.33
C ALA A 90 20.12 -12.30 18.66
N GLU A 91 20.12 -13.62 18.90
CA GLU A 91 21.12 -14.53 18.32
C GLU A 91 21.03 -14.56 16.79
N GLY A 92 19.83 -14.75 16.24
CA GLY A 92 19.61 -14.79 14.79
C GLY A 92 19.94 -13.47 14.08
N LEU A 93 19.68 -12.32 14.70
CA LEU A 93 20.04 -11.02 14.13
C LEU A 93 21.55 -10.81 14.13
N ALA A 94 22.26 -11.24 15.19
CA ALA A 94 23.72 -11.15 15.27
C ALA A 94 24.42 -12.11 14.30
N ASP A 95 23.87 -13.31 14.09
CA ASP A 95 24.36 -14.27 13.10
C ASP A 95 24.18 -13.75 11.67
N LEU A 96 23.08 -13.03 11.42
CA LEU A 96 22.77 -12.45 10.11
C LEU A 96 23.65 -11.24 9.79
N ASP A 97 23.86 -10.36 10.77
CA ASP A 97 24.78 -9.23 10.67
C ASP A 97 25.38 -8.92 12.04
N ALA A 98 26.63 -9.32 12.24
CA ALA A 98 27.34 -9.13 13.51
C ALA A 98 27.57 -7.65 13.87
N THR A 99 27.46 -6.73 12.90
CA THR A 99 27.68 -5.30 13.10
C THR A 99 26.39 -4.54 13.42
N LEU A 100 25.29 -4.87 12.74
CA LEU A 100 23.98 -4.24 12.95
C LEU A 100 23.16 -4.97 14.01
N GLY A 101 23.10 -6.31 13.91
CA GLY A 101 22.20 -7.19 14.65
C GLY A 101 22.14 -6.91 16.16
N PRO A 102 23.27 -6.80 16.88
CA PRO A 102 23.27 -6.54 18.33
C PRO A 102 22.59 -5.24 18.76
N PHE A 103 22.37 -4.29 17.84
CA PHE A 103 21.79 -2.97 18.12
C PHE A 103 20.36 -2.80 17.59
N LEU A 104 19.78 -3.83 16.96
CA LEU A 104 18.44 -3.78 16.38
C LEU A 104 17.38 -4.19 17.39
N VAL A 105 16.32 -3.38 17.51
CA VAL A 105 15.14 -3.69 18.33
C VAL A 105 13.86 -3.62 17.48
N PRO A 106 12.95 -4.61 17.53
CA PRO A 106 11.77 -4.70 16.66
C PRO A 106 10.66 -3.76 17.13
N ILE A 107 10.54 -2.59 16.48
CA ILE A 107 9.63 -1.52 16.87
C ILE A 107 8.25 -1.60 16.23
N ALA A 108 8.10 -2.27 15.09
CA ALA A 108 6.83 -2.45 14.42
C ALA A 108 6.82 -3.77 13.64
N GLN A 109 5.66 -4.39 13.51
CA GLN A 109 5.51 -5.64 12.78
C GLN A 109 4.10 -5.85 12.24
N ASN A 110 4.00 -6.74 11.24
CA ASN A 110 2.74 -7.25 10.72
C ASN A 110 1.92 -7.93 11.84
N TYR A 111 0.61 -7.72 11.85
CA TYR A 111 -0.27 -8.35 12.82
C TYR A 111 -0.32 -9.88 12.67
N ARG A 112 -0.32 -10.39 11.43
CA ARG A 112 -0.53 -11.82 11.14
C ARG A 112 0.74 -12.68 11.16
N GLY A 113 1.91 -12.11 11.46
CA GLY A 113 3.13 -12.89 11.44
C GLY A 113 4.41 -12.08 11.64
N VAL A 114 5.53 -12.79 11.51
CA VAL A 114 6.90 -12.24 11.56
C VAL A 114 7.49 -12.03 10.17
N ASP A 115 6.65 -12.09 9.13
CA ASP A 115 7.05 -11.92 7.74
C ASP A 115 7.49 -10.49 7.44
N LYS A 116 6.91 -9.48 8.11
CA LYS A 116 7.34 -8.07 8.03
C LYS A 116 7.60 -7.48 9.41
N ILE A 117 8.87 -7.14 9.68
CA ILE A 117 9.33 -6.51 10.92
C ILE A 117 10.22 -5.30 10.61
N PHE A 118 9.99 -4.21 11.33
CA PHE A 118 10.84 -3.03 11.32
C PHE A 118 11.62 -2.93 12.62
N PHE A 119 12.91 -2.65 12.49
CA PHE A 119 13.87 -2.58 13.57
C PHE A 119 14.41 -1.15 13.71
N LEU A 120 14.50 -0.67 14.94
CA LEU A 120 15.26 0.54 15.26
C LEU A 120 16.69 0.16 15.59
N HIS A 121 17.65 0.81 14.96
CA HIS A 121 19.05 0.70 15.33
C HIS A 121 19.38 1.68 16.46
N LEU A 122 19.67 1.17 17.66
CA LEU A 122 19.79 1.99 18.88
C LEU A 122 20.97 2.97 18.87
N VAL A 123 21.97 2.74 18.01
CA VAL A 123 23.19 3.57 17.91
C VAL A 123 23.07 4.67 16.85
N THR A 124 22.26 4.50 15.81
CA THR A 124 22.12 5.51 14.74
C THR A 124 20.74 6.16 14.71
N GLY A 125 19.73 5.48 15.26
CA GLY A 125 18.31 5.87 15.19
C GLY A 125 17.68 5.63 13.82
N ASP A 126 18.34 4.87 12.94
CA ASP A 126 17.79 4.45 11.65
C ASP A 126 16.78 3.32 11.82
N VAL A 127 15.85 3.24 10.88
CA VAL A 127 14.87 2.14 10.79
C VAL A 127 15.28 1.19 9.69
N TYR A 128 15.35 -0.10 10.02
CA TYR A 128 15.67 -1.19 9.12
C TYR A 128 14.50 -2.14 8.98
N TYR A 129 14.46 -2.90 7.90
CA TYR A 129 13.60 -4.07 7.73
C TYR A 129 14.44 -5.21 7.14
N LEU A 130 13.96 -6.44 7.32
CA LEU A 130 14.59 -7.59 6.68
C LEU A 130 14.21 -7.60 5.19
N ASN A 131 15.21 -7.60 4.29
CA ASN A 131 14.98 -7.72 2.85
C ASN A 131 15.25 -9.17 2.40
N PRO A 132 14.24 -10.04 2.32
CA PRO A 132 14.44 -11.42 1.90
C PRO A 132 14.75 -11.54 0.40
N SER A 133 14.61 -10.45 -0.38
CA SER A 133 14.84 -10.47 -1.83
C SER A 133 16.32 -10.46 -2.24
N ASP A 134 17.26 -10.22 -1.31
CA ASP A 134 18.70 -10.11 -1.60
C ASP A 134 19.45 -11.47 -1.62
N ARG A 135 18.77 -12.62 -1.54
CA ARG A 135 19.35 -14.00 -1.39
C ARG A 135 20.24 -14.21 -0.15
N THR A 136 20.72 -13.15 0.48
CA THR A 136 21.55 -13.08 1.70
C THR A 136 20.70 -12.77 2.93
N SER A 137 19.41 -12.44 2.75
CA SER A 137 18.52 -11.97 3.81
C SER A 137 19.12 -10.78 4.57
N SER A 138 19.58 -9.75 3.87
CA SER A 138 20.23 -8.60 4.48
C SER A 138 19.23 -7.60 5.09
N PHE A 139 19.74 -6.71 5.95
CA PHE A 139 18.95 -5.56 6.43
C PHE A 139 18.98 -4.42 5.41
N ALA A 140 17.81 -3.92 5.06
CA ALA A 140 17.66 -2.72 4.25
C ALA A 140 17.12 -1.56 5.10
N ARG A 141 17.57 -0.32 4.80
CA ARG A 141 17.03 0.88 5.45
C ARG A 141 15.62 1.16 4.93
N ALA A 142 14.70 1.50 5.85
CA ALA A 142 13.31 1.82 5.54
C ALA A 142 13.08 3.29 5.14
N HIS A 143 14.14 4.09 5.06
CA HIS A 143 14.12 5.50 4.69
C HIS A 143 15.46 5.91 4.03
N PRO A 144 15.51 7.05 3.32
CA PRO A 144 16.76 7.59 2.77
C PRO A 144 17.79 7.91 3.86
N PRO A 145 19.09 7.94 3.53
CA PRO A 145 20.13 8.34 4.47
C PRO A 145 19.85 9.72 5.08
N VAL A 146 20.05 9.83 6.40
CA VAL A 146 19.90 11.09 7.13
C VAL A 146 21.25 11.73 7.45
N THR A 147 21.32 13.05 7.38
CA THR A 147 22.51 13.82 7.79
C THR A 147 22.47 14.22 9.25
N VAL A 148 21.27 14.27 9.85
CA VAL A 148 21.06 14.56 11.27
C VAL A 148 21.08 13.24 12.03
N PRO A 149 22.02 13.02 12.97
CA PRO A 149 22.04 11.81 13.80
C PRO A 149 20.70 11.58 14.51
N PHE A 150 20.29 10.32 14.66
CA PHE A 150 19.08 9.93 15.40
C PHE A 150 17.76 10.46 14.87
N SER A 151 17.73 10.88 13.60
CA SER A 151 16.52 11.41 12.96
C SER A 151 15.80 10.40 12.05
N GLY A 152 16.36 9.20 11.83
CA GLY A 152 15.80 8.20 10.91
C GLY A 152 14.37 7.78 11.25
N LEU A 153 14.13 7.34 12.49
CA LEU A 153 12.79 7.00 12.98
C LEU A 153 11.80 8.16 12.87
N VAL A 154 12.24 9.38 13.17
CA VAL A 154 11.38 10.57 13.06
C VAL A 154 11.05 10.87 11.60
N LEU A 155 12.04 10.84 10.72
CA LEU A 155 11.85 11.05 9.28
C LEU A 155 10.89 10.02 8.70
N TRP A 156 11.03 8.74 9.10
CA TRP A 156 10.15 7.65 8.70
C TRP A 156 8.69 7.94 9.09
N LEU A 157 8.43 8.26 10.37
CA LEU A 157 7.08 8.56 10.86
C LEU A 157 6.50 9.88 10.33
N GLU A 158 7.31 10.95 10.23
CA GLU A 158 6.88 12.25 9.68
C GLU A 158 6.50 12.12 8.20
N THR A 159 7.23 11.32 7.44
CA THR A 159 6.92 11.06 6.02
C THR A 159 5.62 10.29 5.87
N LEU A 160 5.40 9.25 6.68
CA LEU A 160 4.12 8.55 6.70
C LEU A 160 2.98 9.52 7.03
N ALA A 161 3.12 10.30 8.11
CA ALA A 161 2.10 11.26 8.53
C ALA A 161 1.82 12.34 7.46
N ALA A 162 2.85 12.78 6.72
CA ALA A 162 2.69 13.71 5.61
C ALA A 162 1.91 13.08 4.45
N ARG A 163 2.24 11.83 4.07
CA ARG A 163 1.54 11.05 3.03
C ARG A 163 0.09 10.71 3.40
N VAL A 164 -0.20 10.54 4.69
CA VAL A 164 -1.59 10.40 5.17
C VAL A 164 -2.32 11.74 5.06
N ARG A 165 -1.70 12.81 5.57
CA ARG A 165 -2.32 14.15 5.61
C ARG A 165 -2.64 14.69 4.22
N ASP A 166 -1.78 14.41 3.25
CA ASP A 166 -1.91 14.91 1.89
C ASP A 166 -2.75 14.01 0.97
N GLY A 167 -3.28 12.90 1.51
CA GLY A 167 -4.15 11.97 0.81
C GLY A 167 -3.45 10.95 -0.09
N THR A 168 -2.12 10.85 -0.04
CA THR A 168 -1.37 9.76 -0.70
C THR A 168 -1.81 8.41 -0.18
N TYR A 169 -1.84 8.24 1.14
CA TYR A 169 -2.38 7.05 1.79
C TYR A 169 -3.66 7.42 2.51
N LYS A 170 -4.69 6.58 2.40
CA LYS A 170 -5.99 6.84 3.02
C LYS A 170 -6.45 5.66 3.85
N SER A 171 -7.32 5.96 4.80
CA SER A 171 -8.10 4.92 5.47
C SER A 171 -9.08 4.31 4.47
N SER A 172 -8.89 3.03 4.14
CA SER A 172 -9.79 2.26 3.29
C SER A 172 -9.71 0.78 3.67
N GLU A 173 -10.54 -0.04 3.04
CA GLU A 173 -10.42 -1.50 3.13
C GLU A 173 -9.04 -1.92 2.63
N ILE A 174 -8.28 -2.62 3.49
CA ILE A 174 -6.99 -3.21 3.09
C ILE A 174 -7.26 -4.36 2.13
N ILE A 175 -8.25 -5.20 2.45
CA ILE A 175 -8.77 -6.26 1.58
C ILE A 175 -10.06 -5.73 0.92
N PRO A 176 -10.06 -5.50 -0.41
CA PRO A 176 -11.23 -4.97 -1.11
C PRO A 176 -12.48 -5.85 -0.90
N GLY A 177 -13.62 -5.22 -0.62
CA GLY A 177 -14.89 -5.91 -0.38
C GLY A 177 -15.08 -6.42 1.05
N HIS A 178 -14.14 -6.14 1.96
CA HIS A 178 -14.22 -6.55 3.36
C HIS A 178 -14.15 -5.33 4.29
N PRO A 179 -15.30 -4.72 4.66
CA PRO A 179 -15.36 -3.51 5.48
C PRO A 179 -14.67 -3.61 6.84
N ALA A 180 -14.65 -4.81 7.42
CA ALA A 180 -13.97 -5.09 8.69
C ALA A 180 -12.45 -4.88 8.60
N THR A 181 -11.88 -4.85 7.39
CA THR A 181 -10.43 -4.70 7.13
C THR A 181 -9.99 -3.25 6.94
N ARG A 182 -10.86 -2.28 7.30
CA ARG A 182 -10.56 -0.87 7.17
C ARG A 182 -9.35 -0.51 8.03
N GLY A 183 -8.32 0.01 7.37
CA GLY A 183 -7.06 0.43 7.97
C GLY A 183 -6.37 1.45 7.08
N LEU A 184 -5.11 1.79 7.38
CA LEU A 184 -4.33 2.66 6.51
C LEU A 184 -3.83 1.87 5.29
N CYS A 185 -4.37 2.17 4.10
CA CYS A 185 -4.01 1.48 2.85
C CYS A 185 -2.79 2.13 2.21
N LEU A 186 -1.74 1.33 1.97
CA LEU A 186 -0.45 1.79 1.45
C LEU A 186 -0.36 1.84 -0.07
N PHE A 187 -1.44 1.50 -0.79
CA PHE A 187 -1.52 1.80 -2.22
C PHE A 187 -1.73 3.31 -2.41
N PRO A 188 -0.79 4.04 -3.05
CA PRO A 188 -0.93 5.47 -3.24
C PRO A 188 -2.19 5.83 -4.04
N GLN A 189 -2.96 6.81 -3.56
CA GLN A 189 -4.19 7.30 -4.21
C GLN A 189 -4.00 8.63 -4.95
N LYS A 190 -2.75 9.06 -5.10
CA LYS A 190 -2.35 10.14 -5.98
C LYS A 190 -0.91 9.91 -6.43
N PRO A 191 -0.52 10.42 -7.60
CA PRO A 191 0.88 10.41 -8.03
C PRO A 191 1.76 11.03 -6.94
N LEU A 192 2.82 10.34 -6.56
CA LEU A 192 3.85 10.92 -5.70
C LEU A 192 4.53 12.05 -6.49
N GLY A 193 4.77 13.20 -5.85
CA GLY A 193 5.44 14.32 -6.50
C GLY A 193 6.77 13.87 -7.08
N GLN A 194 7.02 14.15 -8.36
CA GLN A 194 8.27 13.83 -9.02
C GLN A 194 9.41 14.57 -8.29
N THR A 195 10.41 13.83 -7.81
CA THR A 195 11.66 14.46 -7.36
C THR A 195 12.33 15.09 -8.59
N PRO A 196 12.59 16.41 -8.62
CA PRO A 196 13.26 17.03 -9.76
C PRO A 196 14.59 16.33 -10.07
N GLY A 197 14.79 15.90 -11.31
CA GLY A 197 16.02 15.24 -11.76
C GLY A 197 16.03 13.71 -11.70
N VAL A 198 14.99 13.06 -11.17
CA VAL A 198 14.86 11.59 -11.20
C VAL A 198 13.86 11.20 -12.29
N ARG A 199 14.31 10.49 -13.33
CA ARG A 199 13.44 9.87 -14.36
C ARG A 199 12.76 8.60 -13.83
N SER A 200 12.17 8.64 -12.64
CA SER A 200 11.37 7.52 -12.13
C SER A 200 9.91 7.86 -12.37
N GLY A 201 9.22 7.04 -13.17
CA GLY A 201 7.79 7.21 -13.39
C GLY A 201 7.01 7.06 -12.08
N SER A 202 5.74 7.47 -12.10
CA SER A 202 4.94 7.46 -10.87
C SER A 202 4.48 6.04 -10.53
N ALA A 203 4.63 5.63 -9.27
CA ALA A 203 4.02 4.41 -8.73
C ALA A 203 2.48 4.50 -8.60
N CYS A 204 1.89 5.62 -9.03
CA CYS A 204 0.45 5.84 -9.08
C CYS A 204 0.08 6.74 -10.26
N THR A 205 -0.86 6.29 -11.09
CA THR A 205 -1.35 7.02 -12.26
C THR A 205 -2.87 7.10 -12.24
N VAL A 206 -3.40 8.14 -12.87
CA VAL A 206 -4.83 8.33 -13.08
C VAL A 206 -5.04 8.64 -14.55
N GLU A 207 -5.98 7.95 -15.17
CA GLU A 207 -6.36 8.15 -16.56
C GLU A 207 -7.88 8.09 -16.69
N VAL A 208 -8.44 8.91 -17.58
CA VAL A 208 -9.90 8.95 -17.80
C VAL A 208 -10.18 8.70 -19.28
N THR A 209 -10.95 7.65 -19.56
CA THR A 209 -11.39 7.33 -20.92
C THR A 209 -12.91 7.16 -20.95
N LYS A 210 -13.59 7.94 -21.80
CA LYS A 210 -15.07 7.97 -21.89
C LYS A 210 -15.79 8.09 -20.53
N GLY A 211 -15.24 8.91 -19.63
CA GLY A 211 -15.77 9.11 -18.28
C GLY A 211 -15.45 8.00 -17.27
N VAL A 212 -14.80 6.91 -17.68
CA VAL A 212 -14.27 5.88 -16.77
C VAL A 212 -12.90 6.34 -16.28
N GLU A 213 -12.77 6.57 -14.98
CA GLU A 213 -11.50 6.85 -14.31
C GLU A 213 -10.86 5.53 -13.86
N VAL A 214 -9.58 5.37 -14.21
CA VAL A 214 -8.72 4.32 -13.71
C VAL A 214 -7.62 4.95 -12.88
N LEU A 215 -7.60 4.63 -11.58
CA LEU A 215 -6.47 4.90 -10.71
C LEU A 215 -5.70 3.59 -10.52
N ALA A 216 -4.48 3.56 -11.05
CA ALA A 216 -3.58 2.42 -10.94
C ALA A 216 -2.43 2.78 -10.00
N SER A 217 -2.06 1.87 -9.09
CA SER A 217 -0.98 2.12 -8.15
C SER A 217 -0.29 0.84 -7.71
N CYS A 218 0.96 0.92 -7.27
CA CYS A 218 1.70 -0.23 -6.78
C CYS A 218 2.45 0.03 -5.48
N GLN A 219 2.82 -1.07 -4.84
CA GLN A 219 3.66 -1.12 -3.66
C GLN A 219 4.65 -2.29 -3.82
N PHE A 220 5.92 -2.06 -3.50
CA PHE A 220 6.88 -3.15 -3.37
C PHE A 220 6.60 -3.92 -2.08
N VAL A 221 6.61 -5.25 -2.17
CA VAL A 221 6.32 -6.17 -1.08
C VAL A 221 7.59 -6.97 -0.80
N PRO A 222 8.44 -6.50 0.13
CA PRO A 222 9.73 -7.13 0.36
C PRO A 222 9.58 -8.57 0.84
N GLU A 223 8.52 -8.89 1.59
CA GLU A 223 8.24 -10.23 2.13
C GLU A 223 8.09 -11.30 1.03
N GLN A 224 7.71 -10.88 -0.18
CA GLN A 224 7.53 -11.74 -1.34
C GLN A 224 8.53 -11.44 -2.46
N GLY A 225 9.38 -10.41 -2.29
CA GLY A 225 10.30 -9.92 -3.31
C GLY A 225 9.61 -9.66 -4.65
N ARG A 226 8.44 -9.01 -4.66
CA ARG A 226 7.65 -8.68 -5.86
C ARG A 226 6.81 -7.42 -5.64
N TRP A 227 6.06 -6.99 -6.66
CA TRP A 227 5.14 -5.87 -6.54
C TRP A 227 3.70 -6.35 -6.36
N MET A 228 2.97 -5.63 -5.53
CA MET A 228 1.51 -5.66 -5.55
C MET A 228 1.01 -4.40 -6.22
N TYR A 229 -0.10 -4.51 -6.92
CA TYR A 229 -0.78 -3.37 -7.52
C TYR A 229 -2.26 -3.36 -7.13
N SER A 230 -2.82 -2.15 -7.10
CA SER A 230 -4.24 -1.91 -6.90
C SER A 230 -4.76 -1.08 -8.06
N ILE A 231 -5.83 -1.57 -8.68
CA ILE A 231 -6.58 -0.84 -9.70
C ILE A 231 -7.93 -0.45 -9.10
N ARG A 232 -8.26 0.84 -9.23
CA ARG A 232 -9.55 1.41 -8.80
C ARG A 232 -10.27 1.94 -10.03
N LEU A 233 -11.51 1.51 -10.22
CA LEU A 233 -12.33 1.83 -11.37
C LEU A 233 -13.59 2.55 -10.92
N ARG A 234 -13.92 3.69 -11.51
CA ARG A 234 -15.21 4.35 -11.30
C ARG A 234 -15.66 5.08 -12.55
N LEU A 235 -16.98 5.17 -12.72
CA LEU A 235 -17.56 6.10 -13.68
C LEU A 235 -17.73 7.45 -12.98
N LEU A 236 -17.13 8.49 -13.55
CA LEU A 236 -17.18 9.84 -13.02
C LEU A 236 -18.61 10.38 -13.02
N GLN A 237 -18.96 11.11 -11.95
CA GLN A 237 -20.23 11.80 -11.83
C GLN A 237 -20.21 13.10 -12.63
N GLU A 238 -21.35 13.48 -13.19
CA GLU A 238 -21.47 14.75 -13.92
C GLU A 238 -21.07 15.93 -13.03
N GLY A 239 -20.24 16.83 -13.58
CA GLY A 239 -19.65 17.95 -12.85
C GLY A 239 -18.24 17.68 -12.28
N GLU A 240 -17.78 16.42 -12.23
CA GLU A 240 -16.39 16.11 -11.92
C GLU A 240 -15.47 16.41 -13.13
N PRO A 241 -14.20 16.81 -12.91
CA PRO A 241 -13.23 16.96 -13.99
C PRO A 241 -13.05 15.66 -14.78
N GLY A 242 -13.19 15.72 -16.11
CA GLY A 242 -13.11 14.55 -16.99
C GLY A 242 -14.41 13.73 -17.10
N ALA A 243 -15.45 14.09 -16.35
CA ALA A 243 -16.77 13.47 -16.51
C ALA A 243 -17.40 13.86 -17.84
N LEU A 244 -18.15 12.92 -18.41
CA LEU A 244 -18.96 13.11 -19.61
C LEU A 244 -20.41 12.86 -19.27
N THR A 245 -21.32 13.60 -19.92
CA THR A 245 -22.76 13.31 -19.82
C THR A 245 -23.05 11.94 -20.40
N VAL A 246 -24.20 11.36 -20.04
CA VAL A 246 -24.68 10.09 -20.65
C VAL A 246 -24.75 10.20 -22.17
N ALA A 247 -25.20 11.34 -22.69
CA ALA A 247 -25.30 11.58 -24.13
C ALA A 247 -23.92 11.59 -24.81
N ASP A 248 -22.91 12.24 -24.20
CA ASP A 248 -21.58 12.36 -24.79
C ASP A 248 -20.79 11.06 -24.77
N ARG A 249 -20.91 10.27 -23.70
CA ARG A 249 -20.21 8.97 -23.59
C ARG A 249 -20.98 7.82 -24.26
N GLY A 250 -22.29 7.99 -24.48
CA GLY A 250 -23.16 7.04 -25.17
C GLY A 250 -23.67 5.87 -24.32
N PHE A 251 -23.53 5.93 -22.99
CA PHE A 251 -23.99 4.87 -22.10
C PHE A 251 -24.25 5.35 -20.66
N GLU A 252 -25.22 4.73 -19.99
CA GLU A 252 -25.51 4.96 -18.57
C GLU A 252 -24.59 4.12 -17.67
N THR A 253 -24.42 2.85 -18.03
CA THR A 253 -23.55 1.88 -17.37
C THR A 253 -22.62 1.22 -18.37
N CYS A 254 -21.52 0.66 -17.88
CA CYS A 254 -20.63 -0.18 -18.68
C CYS A 254 -20.07 -1.31 -17.82
N GLN A 255 -19.90 -2.49 -18.40
CA GLN A 255 -19.35 -3.66 -17.72
C GLN A 255 -17.98 -4.01 -18.27
N LEU A 256 -17.04 -4.35 -17.39
CA LEU A 256 -15.73 -4.85 -17.79
C LEU A 256 -15.88 -6.19 -18.51
N LEU A 257 -15.26 -6.32 -19.68
CA LEU A 257 -15.21 -7.54 -20.48
C LEU A 257 -13.84 -8.23 -20.36
N ASP A 258 -12.78 -7.54 -20.76
CA ASP A 258 -11.43 -8.09 -20.91
C ASP A 258 -10.37 -7.15 -20.33
N ARG A 259 -9.20 -7.72 -20.02
CA ARG A 259 -7.98 -6.98 -19.70
C ARG A 259 -6.86 -7.34 -20.69
N HIS A 260 -6.03 -6.36 -21.00
CA HIS A 260 -4.77 -6.54 -21.72
C HIS A 260 -3.69 -5.75 -20.98
N TRP A 261 -2.78 -6.44 -20.31
CA TRP A 261 -1.63 -5.82 -19.66
C TRP A 261 -0.42 -5.78 -20.59
N HIS A 262 0.35 -4.71 -20.45
CA HIS A 262 1.67 -4.52 -21.03
C HIS A 262 2.65 -4.22 -19.91
N ILE A 263 3.62 -5.13 -19.72
CA ILE A 263 4.59 -5.08 -18.62
C ILE A 263 5.97 -4.96 -19.24
N VAL A 264 6.60 -3.80 -19.06
CA VAL A 264 7.90 -3.49 -19.66
C VAL A 264 8.99 -3.64 -18.61
N PRO A 265 10.05 -4.42 -18.86
CA PRO A 265 11.16 -4.57 -17.92
C PRO A 265 11.98 -3.28 -17.77
N PRO A 266 12.81 -3.15 -16.71
CA PRO A 266 13.57 -1.93 -16.44
C PRO A 266 14.57 -1.54 -17.55
N ASP A 267 15.08 -2.54 -18.28
CA ASP A 267 16.05 -2.35 -19.36
C ASP A 267 15.42 -1.93 -20.70
N GLY A 268 14.08 -1.82 -20.74
CA GLY A 268 13.33 -1.49 -21.95
C GLY A 268 13.32 -2.61 -22.99
N GLY A 269 13.69 -3.84 -22.61
CA GLY A 269 13.59 -5.03 -23.45
C GLY A 269 12.15 -5.40 -23.84
N ALA A 270 12.00 -6.53 -24.53
CA ALA A 270 10.69 -7.03 -24.93
C ALA A 270 9.82 -7.28 -23.69
N GLY A 271 8.72 -6.53 -23.57
CA GLY A 271 7.76 -6.66 -22.48
C GLY A 271 6.91 -7.92 -22.55
N GLU A 272 6.21 -8.20 -21.46
CA GLU A 272 5.19 -9.24 -21.39
C GLU A 272 3.80 -8.66 -21.72
N HIS A 273 2.99 -9.44 -22.42
CA HIS A 273 1.59 -9.14 -22.65
C HIS A 273 0.69 -10.20 -22.03
N VAL A 274 -0.21 -9.78 -21.15
CA VAL A 274 -1.16 -10.68 -20.48
C VAL A 274 -2.58 -10.30 -20.89
N ARG A 275 -3.28 -11.21 -21.57
CA ARG A 275 -4.68 -11.03 -21.97
C ARG A 275 -5.58 -11.98 -21.20
N GLY A 276 -6.80 -11.55 -20.87
CA GLY A 276 -7.81 -12.45 -20.33
C GLY A 276 -9.09 -11.75 -19.92
N ARG A 277 -10.12 -12.55 -19.65
CA ARG A 277 -11.45 -12.07 -19.25
C ARG A 277 -11.46 -11.51 -17.83
N GLY A 278 -12.19 -10.41 -17.65
CA GLY A 278 -12.36 -9.73 -16.37
C GLY A 278 -11.04 -9.43 -15.66
N VAL A 279 -11.12 -9.20 -14.35
CA VAL A 279 -9.97 -9.04 -13.46
C VAL A 279 -10.17 -9.91 -12.24
N VAL A 280 -9.22 -10.79 -11.92
CA VAL A 280 -9.31 -11.70 -10.76
C VAL A 280 -10.64 -12.49 -10.63
N GLY A 281 -11.28 -12.82 -11.77
CA GLY A 281 -12.59 -13.49 -11.81
C GLY A 281 -13.81 -12.57 -11.63
N GLN A 282 -13.59 -11.26 -11.56
CA GLN A 282 -14.58 -10.19 -11.39
C GLN A 282 -14.84 -9.44 -12.69
N PHE A 283 -16.10 -9.05 -12.89
CA PHE A 283 -16.63 -8.34 -14.05
C PHE A 283 -17.47 -7.14 -13.59
N PRO A 284 -16.84 -6.07 -13.04
CA PRO A 284 -17.55 -4.94 -12.48
C PRO A 284 -18.42 -4.21 -13.51
N VAL A 285 -19.67 -3.93 -13.15
CA VAL A 285 -20.55 -2.98 -13.81
C VAL A 285 -20.39 -1.62 -13.13
N LEU A 286 -20.04 -0.59 -13.90
CA LEU A 286 -19.88 0.77 -13.41
C LEU A 286 -21.11 1.62 -13.73
N ARG A 287 -21.47 2.49 -12.80
CA ARG A 287 -22.47 3.56 -12.98
C ARG A 287 -21.99 4.84 -12.28
N ASN A 288 -22.66 5.97 -12.52
CA ASN A 288 -22.35 7.22 -11.83
C ASN A 288 -22.34 6.99 -10.31
N GLY A 289 -21.18 7.18 -9.68
CA GLY A 289 -21.01 7.10 -8.22
C GLY A 289 -21.06 5.71 -7.60
N GLY A 290 -21.07 4.62 -8.38
CA GLY A 290 -21.12 3.28 -7.82
C GLY A 290 -20.76 2.16 -8.79
N HIS A 291 -20.74 0.95 -8.28
CA HIS A 291 -20.44 -0.25 -9.04
C HIS A 291 -21.21 -1.46 -8.52
N ARG A 292 -21.33 -2.49 -9.34
CA ARG A 292 -21.77 -3.84 -8.97
C ARG A 292 -20.69 -4.81 -9.41
N THR A 293 -20.32 -5.78 -8.58
CA THR A 293 -19.26 -6.74 -8.91
C THR A 293 -19.86 -8.08 -9.29
N ASP A 294 -19.94 -8.35 -10.59
CA ASP A 294 -20.40 -9.65 -11.08
C ASP A 294 -19.23 -10.65 -11.05
N MET A 295 -19.51 -11.90 -10.66
CA MET A 295 -18.50 -12.94 -10.46
C MET A 295 -18.71 -14.09 -11.44
N GLN A 296 -17.65 -14.59 -12.05
CA GLN A 296 -17.76 -15.82 -12.84
C GLN A 296 -17.83 -17.05 -11.93
N ASN A 297 -18.91 -17.83 -12.06
CA ASN A 297 -19.12 -19.09 -11.35
C ASN A 297 -19.48 -20.21 -12.32
N GLY A 298 -18.48 -20.66 -13.09
CA GLY A 298 -18.64 -21.71 -14.10
C GLY A 298 -17.84 -21.44 -15.38
N HIS A 299 -18.03 -22.32 -16.38
CA HIS A 299 -17.29 -22.26 -17.65
C HIS A 299 -18.06 -21.56 -18.77
N ASP A 300 -19.39 -21.59 -18.75
CA ASP A 300 -20.24 -21.07 -19.82
C ASP A 300 -20.38 -19.55 -19.69
N PHE A 301 -19.54 -18.78 -20.37
CA PHE A 301 -19.57 -17.31 -20.30
C PHE A 301 -20.32 -16.71 -21.50
N PRO A 302 -21.16 -15.68 -21.31
CA PRO A 302 -21.37 -14.91 -20.08
C PRO A 302 -22.41 -15.49 -19.09
N ASP A 303 -23.12 -16.58 -19.44
CA ASP A 303 -24.23 -17.13 -18.64
C ASP A 303 -23.88 -17.56 -17.20
N SER A 304 -22.60 -17.85 -16.94
CA SER A 304 -22.05 -18.23 -15.63
C SER A 304 -21.75 -17.04 -14.72
N LEU A 305 -22.02 -15.80 -15.15
CA LEU A 305 -21.89 -14.63 -14.31
C LEU A 305 -23.01 -14.57 -13.27
N VAL A 306 -22.60 -14.48 -12.00
CA VAL A 306 -23.50 -14.24 -10.87
C VAL A 306 -23.43 -12.77 -10.53
N GLU A 307 -24.58 -12.09 -10.59
CA GLU A 307 -24.66 -10.66 -10.28
C GLU A 307 -24.38 -10.40 -8.80
N GLY A 308 -23.56 -9.38 -8.54
CA GLY A 308 -23.29 -8.91 -7.17
C GLY A 308 -24.31 -7.89 -6.67
N GLU A 309 -24.05 -7.32 -5.50
CA GLU A 309 -24.80 -6.17 -4.98
C GLU A 309 -24.21 -4.83 -5.45
N TRP A 310 -25.06 -3.81 -5.53
CA TRP A 310 -24.61 -2.44 -5.81
C TRP A 310 -23.93 -1.83 -4.60
N ALA A 311 -22.71 -1.34 -4.80
CA ALA A 311 -21.94 -0.56 -3.85
C ALA A 311 -21.75 0.88 -4.36
N THR A 312 -21.45 1.79 -3.43
CA THR A 312 -21.08 3.18 -3.74
C THR A 312 -19.57 3.31 -3.92
N GLY A 313 -19.15 4.30 -4.71
CA GLY A 313 -17.74 4.57 -4.97
C GLY A 313 -17.11 3.63 -5.99
N ALA A 314 -15.78 3.60 -5.99
CA ALA A 314 -14.98 2.85 -6.97
C ALA A 314 -14.99 1.35 -6.69
N PHE A 315 -15.04 0.56 -7.75
CA PHE A 315 -14.61 -0.84 -7.71
C PHE A 315 -13.11 -0.90 -7.48
N VAL A 316 -12.65 -1.83 -6.65
CA VAL A 316 -11.22 -1.98 -6.32
C VAL A 316 -10.85 -3.45 -6.35
N TYR A 317 -9.75 -3.78 -7.01
CA TYR A 317 -9.09 -5.07 -6.85
C TYR A 317 -7.59 -4.90 -6.65
N GLN A 318 -6.97 -5.95 -6.12
CA GLN A 318 -5.53 -6.00 -5.85
C GLN A 318 -4.95 -7.32 -6.37
N SER A 319 -3.76 -7.27 -6.96
CA SER A 319 -3.05 -8.43 -7.52
C SER A 319 -1.54 -8.16 -7.50
N CYS A 320 -0.74 -9.05 -8.10
CA CYS A 320 0.71 -9.03 -8.02
C CYS A 320 1.35 -9.03 -9.41
N SER A 321 2.53 -8.44 -9.52
CA SER A 321 3.38 -8.49 -10.71
C SER A 321 4.83 -8.82 -10.34
N GLY A 322 5.52 -9.46 -11.28
CA GLY A 322 6.92 -9.89 -11.14
C GLY A 322 7.09 -11.27 -10.48
N PRO A 323 8.18 -11.99 -10.79
CA PRO A 323 8.49 -13.27 -10.17
C PRO A 323 8.80 -13.10 -8.68
N ALA A 324 8.21 -13.96 -7.86
CA ALA A 324 8.46 -13.97 -6.42
C ALA A 324 9.96 -14.16 -6.13
N GLY A 325 10.48 -13.37 -5.18
CA GLY A 325 11.87 -13.47 -4.72
C GLY A 325 12.93 -12.91 -5.68
N GLN A 326 12.55 -12.17 -6.73
CA GLN A 326 13.53 -11.57 -7.65
C GLN A 326 13.31 -10.06 -7.90
N GLY A 327 12.45 -9.41 -7.12
CA GLY A 327 11.91 -8.07 -7.33
C GLY A 327 12.86 -6.86 -7.33
N GLU A 328 14.18 -7.03 -7.30
CA GLU A 328 15.09 -5.91 -7.64
C GLU A 328 15.55 -5.97 -9.11
N ARG A 329 15.42 -7.14 -9.76
CA ARG A 329 15.79 -7.35 -11.17
C ARG A 329 14.62 -7.19 -12.15
N TYR A 330 13.38 -7.13 -11.66
CA TYR A 330 12.16 -7.27 -12.46
C TYR A 330 11.17 -6.11 -12.33
N GLY A 331 11.67 -4.90 -12.03
CA GLY A 331 10.85 -3.69 -11.97
C GLY A 331 10.35 -3.26 -13.35
N GLY A 332 10.20 -1.96 -13.55
CA GLY A 332 9.90 -1.38 -14.86
C GLY A 332 8.54 -0.71 -14.89
N GLU A 333 7.78 -0.87 -15.97
CA GLU A 333 6.48 -0.22 -16.15
C GLU A 333 5.37 -1.24 -16.28
N PHE A 334 4.24 -0.96 -15.66
CA PHE A 334 3.01 -1.74 -15.79
C PHE A 334 1.90 -0.82 -16.29
N GLY A 335 1.25 -1.18 -17.38
CA GLY A 335 0.08 -0.48 -17.90
C GLY A 335 -0.73 -1.38 -18.81
N GLY A 336 -1.63 -0.80 -19.60
CA GLY A 336 -2.38 -1.53 -20.61
C GLY A 336 -3.79 -0.99 -20.80
N GLU A 337 -4.71 -1.87 -21.11
CA GLU A 337 -6.09 -1.54 -21.46
C GLU A 337 -7.09 -2.48 -20.78
N LEU A 338 -8.26 -1.92 -20.46
CA LEU A 338 -9.43 -2.65 -20.00
C LEU A 338 -10.55 -2.45 -21.02
N THR A 339 -11.05 -3.52 -21.62
CA THR A 339 -12.16 -3.44 -22.57
C THR A 339 -13.47 -3.48 -21.80
N PHE A 340 -14.32 -2.49 -22.02
CA PHE A 340 -15.67 -2.39 -21.46
C PHE A 340 -16.73 -2.52 -22.54
N ILE A 341 -17.92 -2.98 -22.17
CA ILE A 341 -19.11 -2.95 -23.01
C ILE A 341 -20.17 -2.03 -22.39
N PRO A 342 -20.82 -1.13 -23.15
CA PRO A 342 -21.99 -0.39 -22.70
C PRO A 342 -23.12 -1.32 -22.24
N GLY A 343 -23.77 -1.00 -21.11
CA GLY A 343 -24.78 -1.86 -20.49
C GLY A 343 -24.15 -2.97 -19.66
N THR A 344 -24.65 -4.20 -19.81
CA THR A 344 -24.08 -5.41 -19.20
C THR A 344 -23.67 -6.41 -20.27
N LEU A 345 -22.85 -7.39 -19.92
CA LEU A 345 -22.42 -8.47 -20.81
C LEU A 345 -23.60 -9.31 -21.32
N MET A 346 -24.65 -9.44 -20.50
CA MET A 346 -25.89 -10.14 -20.87
C MET A 346 -26.82 -9.29 -21.74
N ASN A 347 -26.83 -7.97 -21.53
CA ASN A 347 -27.69 -7.01 -22.23
C ASN A 347 -26.85 -5.80 -22.70
N PRO A 348 -26.02 -5.98 -23.75
CA PRO A 348 -25.19 -4.91 -24.26
C PRO A 348 -26.05 -3.83 -24.92
N THR A 349 -25.68 -2.57 -24.71
CA THR A 349 -26.39 -1.40 -25.27
C THR A 349 -25.58 -0.67 -26.35
N GLY A 350 -24.37 -1.16 -26.65
CA GLY A 350 -23.47 -0.58 -27.64
C GLY A 350 -22.21 -1.41 -27.83
N GLU A 351 -21.32 -0.92 -28.69
CA GLU A 351 -20.06 -1.59 -29.04
C GLU A 351 -19.02 -1.51 -27.90
N PRO A 352 -18.15 -2.52 -27.75
CA PRO A 352 -17.05 -2.47 -26.82
C PRO A 352 -16.11 -1.28 -27.05
N PHE A 353 -15.48 -0.80 -25.97
CA PHE A 353 -14.48 0.26 -26.02
C PHE A 353 -13.38 0.02 -25.00
N ASP A 354 -12.16 0.45 -25.34
CA ASP A 354 -11.01 0.32 -24.46
C ASP A 354 -10.88 1.53 -23.53
N VAL A 355 -10.62 1.23 -22.27
CA VAL A 355 -10.28 2.18 -21.22
C VAL A 355 -8.81 2.03 -20.91
N LYS A 356 -8.05 3.10 -21.05
CA LYS A 356 -6.60 3.07 -20.86
C LYS A 356 -6.24 3.00 -19.37
N VAL A 357 -5.26 2.16 -19.07
CA VAL A 357 -4.55 2.13 -17.78
C VAL A 357 -3.17 2.73 -18.00
N ALA A 358 -3.01 4.01 -17.59
CA ALA A 358 -1.76 4.72 -17.77
C ALA A 358 -0.58 4.00 -17.08
N PRO A 359 0.58 3.85 -17.75
CA PRO A 359 1.73 3.14 -17.18
C PRO A 359 2.17 3.70 -15.83
N PHE A 360 2.27 2.83 -14.82
CA PHE A 360 2.85 3.14 -13.52
C PHE A 360 4.12 2.33 -13.27
N THR A 361 5.04 2.88 -12.49
CA THR A 361 6.37 2.31 -12.31
C THR A 361 6.43 1.33 -11.16
N LEU A 362 6.92 0.12 -11.45
CA LEU A 362 7.25 -0.92 -10.48
C LEU A 362 8.66 -0.66 -9.90
N SER A 363 8.77 0.33 -9.01
CA SER A 363 10.03 0.69 -8.33
C SER A 363 10.00 0.32 -6.85
N VAL A 364 11.18 0.08 -6.26
CA VAL A 364 11.32 0.03 -4.80
C VAL A 364 11.20 1.47 -4.27
N PRO A 365 10.31 1.76 -3.32
CA PRO A 365 10.14 3.10 -2.79
C PRO A 365 11.29 3.47 -1.84
N ASP A 366 11.65 4.76 -1.82
CA ASP A 366 12.61 5.35 -0.87
C ASP A 366 12.22 5.15 0.61
N PHE A 367 10.92 4.97 0.87
CA PHE A 367 10.36 4.74 2.19
C PHE A 367 9.57 3.44 2.19
N MET A 368 9.89 2.56 3.12
CA MET A 368 9.22 1.27 3.34
C MET A 368 8.35 1.34 4.59
N PHE A 369 7.05 1.04 4.48
CA PHE A 369 6.09 1.05 5.59
C PHE A 369 5.43 -0.31 5.77
#